data_AF-A0A1L7BGG1-F1
#
_entry.id   AF-A0A1L7BGG1-F1
#
_cell.length_a   1.000
_cell.length_b   1.000
_cell.length_c   1.000
_cell.angle_alpha   90.00
_cell.angle_beta   90.00
_cell.angle_gamma   90.00
#
_symmetry.space_group_name_H-M   'P 1'
#
loop_
_entity.id
_entity.type
_entity.pdbx_description
1 polymer ?
#
loop_
_entity_poly.entity_id
_entity_poly.type
_entity_poly.pdbx_seq_one_letter_code
_entity_poly.pdbx_strand_id
1 'polypeptide(L)'
;MLLHVCCAPDLVAAYFHWKDKIKYIYFFNPNIHPKEEYKKRLNEVKKLAKLWNLTFIESDYNIEEFFKVIKGLENLGENSKRCDKCIYFRLLNTAKKAKELKLSSFATTLTASRKKVLEKINNIGKIVEEEEKIEYIESFFRKGNESHLAAKFVKENQIYRQNYCGCIFSKIESKKRFEKILERSKDNLEKLGLSNLEILPESFKITKESKRKITENFFEVVKSIRPKILIVDSYIKNKFNLKEGWNKFGNYNQKVKIIKENL
;
A
#
# COMPACT_ATOMS: atom_id res chain seq x y z
N MET A 1 9.15 -22.70 -10.23
CA MET A 1 9.20 -21.71 -9.14
C MET A 1 7.84 -21.60 -8.45
N LEU A 2 7.83 -21.47 -7.12
CA LEU A 2 6.65 -21.06 -6.33
C LEU A 2 6.73 -19.58 -5.98
N LEU A 3 5.72 -18.78 -6.33
CA LEU A 3 5.67 -17.37 -5.96
C LEU A 3 4.77 -17.17 -4.73
N HIS A 4 5.36 -16.74 -3.61
CA HIS A 4 4.56 -16.30 -2.48
C HIS A 4 3.86 -14.97 -2.76
N VAL A 5 2.55 -14.92 -2.48
CA VAL A 5 1.67 -13.78 -2.75
C VAL A 5 1.08 -13.22 -1.47
N CYS A 6 1.28 -11.92 -1.24
CA CYS A 6 0.73 -11.22 -0.08
C CYS A 6 -0.65 -10.57 -0.29
N CYS A 7 -0.96 -10.16 -1.53
CA CYS A 7 -2.21 -9.49 -1.91
C CYS A 7 -2.33 -9.39 -3.45
N ALA A 8 -3.52 -9.06 -3.93
CA ALA A 8 -3.79 -8.92 -5.36
C ALA A 8 -2.98 -7.82 -6.06
N PRO A 9 -2.85 -6.58 -5.53
CA PRO A 9 -2.02 -5.55 -6.17
C PRO A 9 -0.55 -5.95 -6.35
N ASP A 10 0.03 -6.66 -5.36
CA ASP A 10 1.43 -7.09 -5.41
C ASP A 10 1.60 -8.29 -6.37
N LEU A 11 0.59 -9.15 -6.52
CA LEU A 11 0.58 -10.18 -7.56
C LEU A 11 0.47 -9.56 -8.96
N VAL A 12 -0.35 -8.52 -9.15
CA VAL A 12 -0.42 -7.79 -10.43
C VAL A 12 0.97 -7.24 -10.78
N ALA A 13 1.64 -6.58 -9.83
CA ALA A 13 3.00 -6.10 -10.06
C ALA A 13 3.94 -7.21 -10.51
N ALA A 14 3.95 -8.36 -9.82
CA ALA A 14 4.78 -9.50 -10.21
C ALA A 14 4.42 -10.07 -11.59
N TYR A 15 3.12 -10.20 -11.90
CA TYR A 15 2.65 -10.72 -13.18
C TYR A 15 3.11 -9.86 -14.37
N PHE A 16 3.04 -8.53 -14.27
CA PHE A 16 3.51 -7.66 -15.34
C PHE A 16 5.03 -7.70 -15.56
N HIS A 17 5.82 -8.08 -14.55
CA HIS A 17 7.27 -8.24 -14.72
C HIS A 17 7.64 -9.65 -15.21
N TRP A 18 6.93 -10.68 -14.73
CA TRP A 18 7.33 -12.09 -14.83
C TRP A 18 6.22 -12.99 -15.38
N LYS A 19 5.38 -12.48 -16.27
CA LYS A 19 4.20 -13.17 -16.82
C LYS A 19 4.47 -14.63 -17.17
N ASP A 20 5.54 -14.89 -17.93
CA ASP A 20 5.86 -16.23 -18.45
C ASP A 20 6.64 -17.12 -17.46
N LYS A 21 7.01 -16.57 -16.29
CA LYS A 21 7.76 -17.28 -15.23
C LYS A 21 6.88 -17.70 -14.05
N ILE A 22 5.65 -17.17 -13.96
CA ILE A 22 4.73 -17.44 -12.85
C ILE A 22 3.72 -18.49 -13.28
N LYS A 23 3.81 -19.68 -12.70
CA LYS A 23 2.82 -20.75 -12.87
C LYS A 23 2.14 -21.13 -11.55
N TYR A 24 2.91 -21.22 -10.47
CA TYR A 24 2.41 -21.60 -9.15
C TYR A 24 2.49 -20.41 -8.20
N ILE A 25 1.38 -20.08 -7.57
CA ILE A 25 1.31 -19.04 -6.55
C ILE A 25 0.84 -19.60 -5.22
N TYR A 26 1.43 -19.11 -4.14
CA TYR A 26 1.14 -19.56 -2.77
C TYR A 26 0.69 -18.41 -1.89
N PHE A 27 -0.52 -18.52 -1.34
CA PHE A 27 -1.09 -17.51 -0.46
C PHE A 27 -0.90 -17.90 1.02
N PHE A 28 0.29 -17.64 1.55
CA PHE A 28 0.63 -17.86 2.96
C PHE A 28 0.76 -16.54 3.70
N ASN A 29 -0.28 -16.18 4.44
CA ASN A 29 -0.40 -14.88 5.09
C ASN A 29 -1.02 -14.97 6.49
N PRO A 30 -0.42 -15.75 7.41
CA PRO A 30 -0.95 -15.94 8.76
C PRO A 30 -1.04 -14.61 9.53
N ASN A 31 -0.22 -13.62 9.14
CA ASN A 31 -0.23 -12.31 9.75
C ASN A 31 -1.44 -11.44 9.41
N ILE A 32 -2.28 -11.77 8.42
CA ILE A 32 -3.38 -10.88 8.03
C ILE A 32 -4.46 -10.93 9.12
N HIS A 33 -4.86 -9.77 9.61
CA HIS A 33 -5.86 -9.60 10.64
C HIS A 33 -6.61 -8.28 10.41
N PRO A 34 -7.94 -8.24 10.58
CA PRO A 34 -8.80 -9.32 11.06
C PRO A 34 -9.13 -10.35 9.97
N LYS A 35 -9.88 -11.40 10.33
CA LYS A 35 -10.23 -12.51 9.42
C LYS A 35 -10.95 -12.04 8.15
N GLU A 36 -11.72 -10.96 8.25
CA GLU A 36 -12.42 -10.35 7.11
C GLU A 36 -11.42 -9.77 6.09
N GLU A 37 -10.32 -9.18 6.54
CA GLU A 37 -9.24 -8.71 5.66
C GLU A 37 -8.58 -9.88 4.94
N TYR A 38 -8.31 -10.97 5.66
CA TYR A 38 -7.72 -12.18 5.08
C TYR A 38 -8.60 -12.72 3.95
N LYS A 39 -9.91 -12.90 4.22
CA LYS A 39 -10.88 -13.36 3.22
C LYS A 39 -10.95 -12.43 2.00
N LYS A 40 -10.95 -11.11 2.21
CA LYS A 40 -10.96 -10.13 1.11
C LYS A 40 -9.73 -10.27 0.22
N ARG A 41 -8.52 -10.30 0.81
CA ARG A 41 -7.28 -10.44 0.03
C ARG A 41 -7.18 -11.80 -0.67
N LEU A 42 -7.58 -12.87 0.01
CA LEU A 42 -7.64 -14.22 -0.54
C LEU A 42 -8.51 -14.27 -1.80
N ASN A 43 -9.74 -13.76 -1.71
CA ASN A 43 -10.70 -13.80 -2.80
C ASN A 43 -10.21 -13.01 -4.03
N GLU A 44 -9.58 -11.86 -3.81
CA GLU A 44 -9.02 -11.05 -4.90
C GLU A 44 -7.83 -11.75 -5.58
N VAL A 45 -6.97 -12.43 -4.81
CA VAL A 45 -5.89 -13.24 -5.38
C VAL A 45 -6.44 -14.43 -6.17
N LYS A 46 -7.47 -15.12 -5.65
CA LYS A 46 -8.14 -16.23 -6.36
C LYS A 46 -8.72 -15.79 -7.71
N LYS A 47 -9.37 -14.61 -7.76
CA LYS A 47 -9.89 -14.04 -9.01
C LYS A 47 -8.78 -13.84 -10.05
N LEU A 48 -7.65 -13.26 -9.65
CA LEU A 48 -6.50 -13.05 -10.53
C LEU A 48 -5.86 -14.37 -10.97
N ALA A 49 -5.75 -15.34 -10.06
CA ALA A 49 -5.23 -16.66 -10.37
C ALA A 49 -6.07 -17.33 -11.47
N LYS A 50 -7.40 -17.27 -11.35
CA LYS A 50 -8.33 -17.75 -12.39
C LYS A 50 -8.17 -16.98 -13.69
N LEU A 51 -8.12 -15.65 -13.64
CA LEU A 51 -7.99 -14.79 -14.83
C LEU A 51 -6.71 -15.09 -15.64
N TRP A 52 -5.62 -15.40 -14.95
CA TRP A 52 -4.31 -15.64 -15.58
C TRP A 52 -3.93 -17.12 -15.68
N ASN A 53 -4.86 -18.02 -15.41
CA ASN A 53 -4.65 -19.47 -15.44
C ASN A 53 -3.44 -19.92 -14.60
N LEU A 54 -3.30 -19.35 -13.39
CA LEU A 54 -2.24 -19.69 -12.44
C LEU A 54 -2.72 -20.78 -11.49
N THR A 55 -1.84 -21.74 -11.17
CA THR A 55 -2.09 -22.74 -10.13
C THR A 55 -2.02 -22.05 -8.76
N PHE A 56 -3.19 -21.92 -8.12
CA PHE A 56 -3.34 -21.30 -6.81
C PHE A 56 -3.24 -22.34 -5.69
N ILE A 57 -2.33 -22.10 -4.74
CA ILE A 57 -2.17 -22.90 -3.54
C ILE A 57 -2.54 -22.02 -2.34
N GLU A 58 -3.52 -22.47 -1.57
CA GLU A 58 -3.94 -21.84 -0.32
C GLU A 58 -3.19 -22.46 0.86
N SER A 59 -2.95 -21.65 1.89
CA SER A 59 -2.56 -22.17 3.20
C SER A 59 -3.70 -22.02 4.19
N ASP A 60 -3.68 -22.84 5.25
CA ASP A 60 -4.57 -22.63 6.37
C ASP A 60 -4.36 -21.25 7.00
N TYR A 61 -5.46 -20.65 7.46
CA TYR A 61 -5.43 -19.38 8.16
C TYR A 61 -5.21 -19.62 9.66
N ASN A 62 -3.95 -19.59 10.09
CA ASN A 62 -3.57 -19.72 11.49
C ASN A 62 -2.91 -18.45 12.02
N ILE A 63 -3.67 -17.62 12.72
CA ILE A 63 -3.17 -16.37 13.33
C ILE A 63 -2.30 -16.63 14.57
N GLU A 64 -2.48 -17.76 15.26
CA GLU A 64 -1.72 -18.09 16.47
C GLU A 64 -0.25 -18.32 16.18
N GLU A 65 0.05 -18.97 15.05
CA GLU A 65 1.43 -19.12 14.56
C GLU A 65 2.11 -17.78 14.37
N PHE A 66 1.40 -16.79 13.80
CA PHE A 66 1.95 -15.45 13.65
C PHE A 66 2.30 -14.83 15.01
N PHE A 67 1.42 -14.94 16.01
CA PHE A 67 1.70 -14.43 17.36
C PHE A 67 2.85 -15.16 18.05
N LYS A 68 2.96 -16.48 17.88
CA LYS A 68 4.11 -17.25 18.38
C LYS A 68 5.42 -16.78 17.76
N VAL A 69 5.44 -16.56 16.44
CA VAL A 69 6.62 -16.13 15.68
C VAL A 69 7.12 -14.75 16.10
N ILE A 70 6.22 -13.83 16.45
CA ILE A 70 6.56 -12.44 16.80
C ILE A 70 6.58 -12.17 18.31
N LYS A 71 6.47 -13.21 19.15
CA LYS A 71 6.43 -13.08 20.61
C LYS A 71 7.62 -12.27 21.12
N GLY A 72 7.35 -11.26 21.94
CA GLY A 72 8.36 -10.33 22.48
C GLY A 72 8.78 -9.20 21.53
N LEU A 73 8.23 -9.14 20.32
CA LEU A 73 8.49 -8.10 19.32
C LEU A 73 7.27 -7.21 19.03
N GLU A 74 6.18 -7.38 19.76
CA GLU A 74 4.87 -6.76 19.54
C GLU A 74 4.96 -5.23 19.49
N ASN A 75 5.75 -4.66 20.41
CA ASN A 75 5.91 -3.23 20.62
C ASN A 75 6.83 -2.55 19.60
N LEU A 76 7.52 -3.31 18.75
CA LEU A 76 8.41 -2.74 17.73
C LEU A 76 7.59 -2.28 16.51
N GLY A 77 7.84 -1.07 15.99
CA GLY A 77 7.06 -0.51 14.88
C GLY A 77 7.20 -1.20 13.51
N GLU A 78 6.53 -0.69 12.49
CA GLU A 78 6.76 -1.05 11.08
C GLU A 78 8.26 -1.00 10.68
N ASN A 79 8.70 -1.93 9.82
CA ASN A 79 10.08 -2.09 9.34
C ASN A 79 11.15 -2.47 10.40
N SER A 80 10.72 -2.79 11.61
CA SER A 80 11.57 -3.31 12.70
C SER A 80 11.84 -4.83 12.58
N LYS A 81 12.58 -5.37 13.56
CA LYS A 81 12.80 -6.82 13.73
C LYS A 81 11.51 -7.66 13.73
N ARG A 82 10.38 -7.10 14.18
CA ARG A 82 9.06 -7.75 14.09
C ARG A 82 8.68 -8.04 12.63
N CYS A 83 8.86 -7.06 11.75
CA CYS A 83 8.60 -7.23 10.33
C CYS A 83 9.59 -8.20 9.68
N ASP A 84 10.86 -8.14 10.07
CA ASP A 84 11.89 -9.03 9.56
C ASP A 84 11.56 -10.49 9.90
N LYS A 85 11.17 -10.78 11.16
CA LYS A 85 10.74 -12.13 11.59
C LYS A 85 9.49 -12.63 10.88
N CYS A 86 8.52 -11.73 10.63
CA CYS A 86 7.32 -12.05 9.86
C CYS A 86 7.62 -12.37 8.38
N ILE A 87 8.51 -11.62 7.74
CA ILE A 87 8.95 -11.88 6.37
C ILE A 87 9.68 -13.22 6.30
N TYR A 88 10.63 -13.45 7.21
CA TYR A 88 11.35 -14.72 7.32
C TYR A 88 10.40 -15.91 7.44
N PHE A 89 9.44 -15.85 8.37
CA PHE A 89 8.48 -16.94 8.57
C PHE A 89 7.68 -17.26 7.30
N ARG A 90 7.30 -16.24 6.53
CA ARG A 90 6.56 -16.43 5.29
C ARG A 90 7.42 -17.01 4.18
N LEU A 91 8.66 -16.55 4.05
CA LEU A 91 9.60 -17.08 3.06
C LEU A 91 10.02 -18.51 3.38
N LEU A 92 10.28 -18.82 4.66
CA LEU A 92 10.58 -20.16 5.15
C LEU A 92 9.47 -21.16 4.79
N ASN A 93 8.21 -20.81 5.10
CA ASN A 93 7.06 -21.65 4.73
C ASN A 93 6.90 -21.79 3.22
N THR A 94 7.22 -20.75 2.44
CA THR A 94 7.17 -20.81 0.98
C THR A 94 8.24 -21.74 0.42
N ALA A 95 9.46 -21.67 0.93
CA ALA A 95 10.55 -22.56 0.55
C ALA A 95 10.22 -24.03 0.86
N LYS A 96 9.70 -24.30 2.06
CA LYS A 96 9.21 -25.64 2.44
C LYS A 96 8.11 -26.15 1.53
N LYS A 97 7.10 -25.32 1.23
CA LYS A 97 6.02 -25.68 0.31
C LYS A 97 6.52 -25.89 -1.12
N ALA A 98 7.49 -25.11 -1.59
CA ALA A 98 8.09 -25.29 -2.91
C ALA A 98 8.80 -26.64 -3.02
N LYS A 99 9.56 -27.07 -1.99
CA LYS A 99 10.19 -28.39 -1.93
C LYS A 99 9.17 -29.53 -1.90
N GLU A 100 8.11 -29.40 -1.10
CA GLU A 100 7.01 -30.37 -1.04
C GLU A 100 6.36 -30.58 -2.43
N LEU A 101 6.21 -29.49 -3.18
CA LEU A 101 5.69 -29.50 -4.55
C LEU A 101 6.75 -29.85 -5.62
N LYS A 102 7.97 -30.22 -5.22
CA LYS A 102 9.10 -30.55 -6.09
C LYS A 102 9.46 -29.44 -7.09
N LEU A 103 9.30 -28.18 -6.68
CA LEU A 103 9.71 -27.01 -7.45
C LEU A 103 11.16 -26.64 -7.10
N SER A 104 11.92 -26.17 -8.09
CA SER A 104 13.35 -25.87 -7.94
C SER A 104 13.67 -24.55 -7.24
N SER A 105 12.70 -23.63 -7.16
CA SER A 105 12.93 -22.28 -6.68
C SER A 105 11.68 -21.63 -6.10
N PHE A 106 11.87 -20.55 -5.33
CA PHE A 106 10.80 -19.73 -4.78
C PHE A 106 11.10 -18.23 -4.89
N ALA A 107 10.06 -17.41 -4.82
CA ALA A 107 10.15 -15.95 -4.85
C ALA A 107 9.00 -15.33 -4.05
N THR A 108 8.96 -13.99 -3.96
CA THR A 108 7.94 -13.29 -3.18
C THR A 108 7.47 -11.99 -3.83
N THR A 109 6.16 -11.72 -3.79
CA THR A 109 5.59 -10.44 -4.23
C THR A 109 5.86 -9.29 -3.26
N LEU A 110 6.45 -9.54 -2.08
CA LEU A 110 6.71 -8.51 -1.07
C LEU A 110 7.60 -7.37 -1.60
N THR A 111 8.41 -7.63 -2.63
CA THR A 111 9.28 -6.67 -3.31
C THR A 111 8.52 -5.64 -4.18
N ALA A 112 7.21 -5.84 -4.39
CA ALA A 112 6.32 -4.86 -5.02
C ALA A 112 5.98 -3.68 -4.09
N SER A 113 6.02 -3.88 -2.77
CA SER A 113 5.57 -2.87 -1.81
C SER A 113 6.57 -1.71 -1.70
N ARG A 114 6.09 -0.46 -1.85
CA ARG A 114 6.88 0.74 -1.54
C ARG A 114 7.08 0.99 -0.05
N LYS A 115 6.27 0.37 0.80
CA LYS A 115 6.33 0.54 2.27
C LYS A 115 7.38 -0.36 2.93
N LYS A 116 7.89 -1.36 2.21
CA LYS A 116 8.87 -2.33 2.68
C LYS A 116 10.26 -2.00 2.13
N VAL A 117 11.28 -2.39 2.90
CA VAL A 117 12.68 -2.28 2.50
C VAL A 117 13.02 -3.46 1.60
N LEU A 118 13.31 -3.19 0.33
CA LEU A 118 13.55 -4.19 -0.71
C LEU A 118 14.74 -5.10 -0.35
N GLU A 119 15.86 -4.48 0.00
CA GLU A 119 17.10 -5.17 0.37
C GLU A 119 16.88 -6.15 1.52
N LYS A 120 16.19 -5.72 2.59
CA LYS A 120 15.83 -6.61 3.69
C LYS A 120 15.05 -7.85 3.23
N ILE A 121 14.09 -7.69 2.32
CA ILE A 121 13.30 -8.83 1.82
C ILE A 121 14.20 -9.80 1.06
N ASN A 122 15.06 -9.30 0.16
CA ASN A 122 15.94 -10.16 -0.62
C ASN A 122 17.00 -10.84 0.25
N ASN A 123 17.59 -10.13 1.21
CA ASN A 123 18.54 -10.71 2.17
C ASN A 123 17.89 -11.83 3.00
N ILE A 124 16.66 -11.64 3.47
CA ILE A 124 15.93 -12.71 4.17
C ILE A 124 15.64 -13.89 3.24
N GLY A 125 15.34 -13.64 1.96
CA GLY A 125 15.17 -14.70 0.96
C GLY A 125 16.45 -15.51 0.75
N LYS A 126 17.62 -14.86 0.70
CA LYS A 126 18.94 -15.52 0.63
C LYS A 126 19.25 -16.36 1.86
N ILE A 127 18.95 -15.86 3.05
CA ILE A 127 19.08 -16.66 4.29
C ILE A 127 18.23 -17.94 4.20
N VAL A 128 16.96 -17.82 3.75
CA VAL A 128 16.07 -18.99 3.62
C VAL A 128 16.54 -19.95 2.51
N GLU A 129 17.11 -19.45 1.42
CA GLU A 129 17.72 -20.27 0.37
C GLU A 129 18.85 -21.15 0.91
N GLU A 130 19.75 -20.58 1.73
CA GLU A 130 20.84 -21.32 2.38
C GLU A 130 20.32 -22.37 3.37
N GLU A 131 19.38 -21.98 4.24
CA GLU A 131 18.80 -22.88 5.25
C GLU A 131 18.02 -24.04 4.64
N GLU A 132 17.19 -23.76 3.64
CA GLU A 132 16.27 -24.73 3.06
C GLU A 132 16.82 -25.42 1.82
N LYS A 133 17.98 -25.00 1.31
CA LYS A 133 18.66 -25.55 0.12
C LYS A 133 17.75 -25.57 -1.12
N ILE A 134 17.09 -24.44 -1.38
CA ILE A 134 16.23 -24.23 -2.54
C ILE A 134 16.42 -22.80 -3.07
N GLU A 135 16.51 -22.64 -4.38
CA GLU A 135 16.89 -21.37 -5.00
C GLU A 135 15.90 -20.24 -4.68
N TYR A 136 16.39 -19.09 -4.21
CA TYR A 136 15.60 -17.88 -4.04
C TYR A 136 15.83 -16.92 -5.22
N ILE A 137 14.76 -16.64 -5.96
CA ILE A 137 14.79 -15.69 -7.07
C ILE A 137 14.52 -14.28 -6.54
N GLU A 138 15.58 -13.47 -6.52
CA GLU A 138 15.46 -12.05 -6.20
C GLU A 138 14.56 -11.31 -7.18
N SER A 139 13.80 -10.35 -6.66
CA SER A 139 12.83 -9.59 -7.45
C SER A 139 12.81 -8.11 -7.10
N PHE A 140 12.33 -7.29 -8.04
CA PHE A 140 12.14 -5.85 -7.84
C PHE A 140 10.91 -5.35 -8.62
N PHE A 141 9.71 -5.72 -8.17
CA PHE A 141 8.44 -5.48 -8.89
C PHE A 141 7.90 -4.04 -8.84
N ARG A 142 8.73 -3.06 -8.47
CA ARG A 142 8.34 -1.64 -8.43
C ARG A 142 9.23 -0.76 -9.31
N LYS A 143 9.96 -1.38 -10.26
CA LYS A 143 10.82 -0.72 -11.24
C LYS A 143 10.12 -0.64 -12.61
N GLY A 144 10.55 0.29 -13.46
CA GLY A 144 10.24 0.27 -14.89
C GLY A 144 8.80 0.61 -15.29
N ASN A 145 8.53 0.44 -16.58
CA ASN A 145 7.24 0.69 -17.20
C ASN A 145 6.16 -0.31 -16.71
N GLU A 146 6.59 -1.53 -16.37
CA GLU A 146 5.78 -2.61 -15.84
C GLU A 146 5.04 -2.19 -14.57
N SER A 147 5.70 -1.41 -13.70
CA SER A 147 5.08 -0.85 -12.49
C SER A 147 3.94 0.13 -12.79
N HIS A 148 4.01 0.87 -13.91
CA HIS A 148 2.97 1.78 -14.37
C HIS A 148 1.79 1.01 -14.96
N LEU A 149 2.07 0.00 -15.78
CA LEU A 149 1.06 -0.90 -16.34
C LEU A 149 0.30 -1.64 -15.24
N ALA A 150 1.01 -2.17 -14.24
CA ALA A 150 0.40 -2.80 -13.07
C ALA A 150 -0.50 -1.84 -12.29
N ALA A 151 -0.05 -0.59 -12.07
CA ALA A 151 -0.85 0.42 -11.39
C ALA A 151 -2.12 0.80 -12.17
N LYS A 152 -2.01 0.90 -13.51
CA LYS A 152 -3.13 1.13 -14.42
C LYS A 152 -4.13 -0.02 -14.34
N PHE A 153 -3.65 -1.26 -14.46
CA PHE A 153 -4.48 -2.47 -14.37
C PHE A 153 -5.24 -2.56 -13.03
N VAL A 154 -4.56 -2.32 -11.90
CA VAL A 154 -5.18 -2.30 -10.57
C VAL A 154 -6.31 -1.28 -10.49
N LYS A 155 -6.13 -0.10 -11.09
CA LYS A 155 -7.14 0.96 -11.09
C LYS A 155 -8.32 0.61 -11.99
N GLU A 156 -8.06 0.19 -13.22
CA GLU A 156 -9.10 -0.10 -14.22
C GLU A 156 -9.97 -1.29 -13.83
N ASN A 157 -9.38 -2.30 -13.18
CA ASN A 157 -10.08 -3.49 -12.71
C ASN A 157 -10.62 -3.36 -11.28
N GLN A 158 -10.51 -2.16 -10.67
CA GLN A 158 -10.99 -1.88 -9.31
C GLN A 158 -10.49 -2.88 -8.26
N ILE A 159 -9.25 -3.37 -8.43
CA ILE A 159 -8.68 -4.39 -7.54
C ILE A 159 -8.54 -3.81 -6.14
N TYR A 160 -9.01 -4.56 -5.16
CA TYR A 160 -8.97 -4.14 -3.77
C TYR A 160 -7.54 -3.77 -3.33
N ARG A 161 -7.41 -2.57 -2.75
CA ARG A 161 -6.14 -2.07 -2.22
C ARG A 161 -6.26 -1.78 -0.73
N GLN A 162 -5.57 -2.60 0.06
CA GLN A 162 -5.40 -2.45 1.48
C GLN A 162 -4.67 -1.15 1.87
N ASN A 163 -4.99 -0.61 3.05
CA ASN A 163 -4.37 0.59 3.60
C ASN A 163 -3.26 0.31 4.64
N TYR A 164 -3.07 -0.94 5.08
CA TYR A 164 -2.03 -1.39 6.03
C TYR A 164 -1.39 -2.71 5.57
N CYS A 165 -0.26 -3.09 6.18
CA CYS A 165 0.51 -4.28 5.77
C CYS A 165 -0.31 -5.58 5.88
N GLY A 166 -1.20 -5.66 6.87
CA GLY A 166 -2.08 -6.80 7.10
C GLY A 166 -2.10 -7.24 8.56
N CYS A 167 -1.03 -7.04 9.33
CA CYS A 167 -1.05 -7.40 10.76
C CYS A 167 -1.77 -6.37 11.61
N ILE A 168 -2.33 -6.83 12.74
CA ILE A 168 -3.05 -5.99 13.72
C ILE A 168 -2.20 -4.80 14.17
N PHE A 169 -0.90 -5.00 14.35
CA PHE A 169 -0.02 -3.91 14.76
C PHE A 169 0.11 -2.82 13.69
N SER A 170 0.31 -3.20 12.43
CA SER A 170 0.33 -2.23 11.32
C SER A 170 -1.01 -1.50 11.16
N LYS A 171 -2.13 -2.14 11.52
CA LYS A 171 -3.46 -1.53 11.55
C LYS A 171 -3.55 -0.47 12.65
N ILE A 172 -3.11 -0.81 13.88
CA ILE A 172 -3.06 0.12 15.02
C ILE A 172 -2.14 1.31 14.73
N GLU A 173 -0.94 1.05 14.19
CA GLU A 173 0.02 2.09 13.81
C GLU A 173 -0.53 3.00 12.71
N SER A 174 -1.25 2.44 11.73
CA SER A 174 -1.96 3.23 10.71
C SER A 174 -3.03 4.14 11.33
N LYS A 175 -3.84 3.60 12.25
CA LYS A 175 -4.87 4.35 12.97
C LYS A 175 -4.26 5.50 13.79
N LYS A 176 -3.24 5.23 14.60
CA LYS A 176 -2.54 6.25 15.41
C LYS A 176 -1.92 7.35 14.54
N ARG A 177 -1.30 6.99 13.41
CA ARG A 177 -0.77 7.98 12.45
C ARG A 177 -1.87 8.88 11.90
N PHE A 178 -3.04 8.31 11.60
CA PHE A 178 -4.18 9.06 11.10
C PHE A 178 -4.80 9.98 12.15
N GLU A 179 -4.98 9.52 13.39
CA GLU A 179 -5.46 10.33 14.51
C GLU A 179 -4.55 11.54 14.76
N LYS A 180 -3.23 11.33 14.79
CA LYS A 180 -2.25 12.42 14.94
C LYS A 180 -2.28 13.42 13.78
N ILE A 181 -2.64 12.97 12.58
CA ILE A 181 -2.86 13.85 11.44
C ILE A 181 -4.09 14.73 11.69
N LEU A 182 -5.19 14.15 12.15
CA LEU A 182 -6.43 14.89 12.41
C LEU A 182 -6.24 15.91 13.53
N GLU A 183 -5.56 15.53 14.61
CA GLU A 183 -5.22 16.42 15.71
C GLU A 183 -4.41 17.63 15.22
N ARG A 184 -3.30 17.38 14.50
CA ARG A 184 -2.50 18.47 13.90
C ARG A 184 -3.30 19.35 12.94
N SER A 185 -4.20 18.75 12.15
CA SER A 185 -5.07 19.50 11.25
C SER A 185 -6.02 20.42 12.03
N LYS A 186 -6.58 19.96 13.15
CA LYS A 186 -7.43 20.79 14.03
C LYS A 186 -6.63 21.94 14.65
N ASP A 187 -5.48 21.65 15.24
CA ASP A 187 -4.62 22.65 15.87
C ASP A 187 -4.20 23.74 14.87
N ASN A 188 -3.85 23.35 13.65
CA ASN A 188 -3.49 24.30 12.60
C ASN A 188 -4.68 25.17 12.19
N LEU A 189 -5.85 24.58 11.99
CA LEU A 189 -7.07 25.33 11.66
C LEU A 189 -7.47 26.29 12.78
N GLU A 190 -7.32 25.89 14.03
CA GLU A 190 -7.58 26.74 15.20
C GLU A 190 -6.63 27.95 15.24
N LYS A 191 -5.32 27.73 15.06
CA LYS A 191 -4.32 28.81 14.95
C LYS A 191 -4.63 29.77 13.79
N LEU A 192 -5.14 29.23 12.70
CA LEU A 192 -5.60 30.01 11.56
C LEU A 192 -6.99 30.61 11.77
N GLY A 193 -7.66 30.46 12.93
CA GLY A 193 -9.04 30.94 13.15
C GLY A 193 -10.04 30.43 12.10
N LEU A 194 -9.84 29.19 11.64
CA LEU A 194 -10.61 28.47 10.63
C LEU A 194 -11.09 27.11 11.16
N SER A 195 -11.33 27.02 12.48
CA SER A 195 -11.78 25.78 13.16
C SER A 195 -13.12 25.26 12.67
N ASN A 196 -13.90 26.09 11.98
CA ASN A 196 -15.18 25.72 11.36
C ASN A 196 -15.03 24.96 10.03
N LEU A 197 -13.81 24.78 9.50
CA LEU A 197 -13.59 24.03 8.27
C LEU A 197 -13.59 22.53 8.53
N GLU A 198 -14.29 21.79 7.67
CA GLU A 198 -14.30 20.34 7.69
C GLU A 198 -12.92 19.77 7.32
N ILE A 199 -12.49 18.74 8.05
CA ILE A 199 -11.27 17.98 7.77
C ILE A 199 -11.63 16.73 6.97
N LEU A 200 -10.89 16.48 5.90
CA LEU A 200 -11.05 15.43 4.89
C LEU A 200 -12.37 15.48 4.09
N PRO A 201 -12.83 16.65 3.62
CA PRO A 201 -14.06 16.72 2.84
C PRO A 201 -13.88 16.03 1.47
N GLU A 202 -14.99 15.55 0.89
CA GLU A 202 -14.99 14.99 -0.47
C GLU A 202 -14.50 16.00 -1.51
N SER A 203 -14.87 17.27 -1.33
CA SER A 203 -14.31 18.36 -2.12
C SER A 203 -14.26 19.65 -1.31
N PHE A 204 -13.33 20.54 -1.67
CA PHE A 204 -13.26 21.88 -1.10
C PHE A 204 -13.07 22.89 -2.21
N LYS A 205 -13.91 23.94 -2.24
CA LYS A 205 -13.90 24.97 -3.29
C LYS A 205 -13.22 26.24 -2.77
N ILE A 206 -12.24 26.73 -3.51
CA ILE A 206 -11.57 28.02 -3.25
C ILE A 206 -11.63 28.84 -4.54
N THR A 207 -12.23 30.03 -4.45
CA THR A 207 -12.37 31.01 -5.55
C THR A 207 -11.80 32.36 -5.14
N LYS A 208 -11.77 33.33 -6.05
CA LYS A 208 -11.41 34.73 -5.78
C LYS A 208 -12.24 35.36 -4.64
N GLU A 209 -13.49 34.90 -4.50
CA GLU A 209 -14.46 35.37 -3.48
C GLU A 209 -14.30 34.67 -2.13
N SER A 210 -13.47 33.63 -2.04
CA SER A 210 -13.23 32.94 -0.78
C SER A 210 -12.59 33.87 0.25
N LYS A 211 -12.92 33.65 1.54
CA LYS A 211 -12.41 34.45 2.67
C LYS A 211 -10.91 34.71 2.49
N ARG A 212 -10.50 35.97 2.60
CA ARG A 212 -9.11 36.42 2.44
C ARG A 212 -8.11 35.56 3.22
N LYS A 213 -8.45 35.19 4.45
CA LYS A 213 -7.62 34.32 5.31
C LYS A 213 -7.34 32.93 4.69
N ILE A 214 -8.30 32.36 3.95
CA ILE A 214 -8.12 31.09 3.23
C ILE A 214 -7.15 31.26 2.07
N THR A 215 -7.29 32.33 1.28
CA THR A 215 -6.43 32.55 0.13
C THR A 215 -5.03 33.00 0.52
N GLU A 216 -4.84 33.75 1.61
CA GLU A 216 -3.52 34.09 2.15
C GLU A 216 -2.79 32.88 2.72
N ASN A 217 -3.51 31.95 3.38
CA ASN A 217 -2.95 30.73 3.97
C ASN A 217 -3.19 29.48 3.10
N PHE A 218 -3.31 29.65 1.77
CA PHE A 218 -3.81 28.64 0.85
C PHE A 218 -3.20 27.25 1.05
N PHE A 219 -1.87 27.13 1.01
CA PHE A 219 -1.22 25.83 1.13
C PHE A 219 -1.41 25.20 2.51
N GLU A 220 -1.44 26.01 3.58
CA GLU A 220 -1.61 25.54 4.94
C GLU A 220 -3.04 25.06 5.20
N VAL A 221 -4.03 25.80 4.70
CA VAL A 221 -5.44 25.42 4.77
C VAL A 221 -5.66 24.12 4.00
N VAL A 222 -5.21 24.02 2.76
CA VAL A 222 -5.37 22.79 1.95
C VAL A 222 -4.62 21.60 2.60
N LYS A 223 -3.43 21.82 3.18
CA LYS A 223 -2.67 20.82 3.95
C LYS A 223 -3.38 20.35 5.22
N SER A 224 -4.16 21.22 5.84
CA SER A 224 -4.86 20.96 7.10
C SER A 224 -6.18 20.25 6.83
N ILE A 225 -6.99 20.74 5.89
CA ILE A 225 -8.27 20.10 5.55
C ILE A 225 -8.10 18.85 4.68
N ARG A 226 -7.08 18.77 3.81
CA ARG A 226 -6.78 17.61 2.95
C ARG A 226 -7.99 17.09 2.14
N PRO A 227 -8.59 17.92 1.28
CA PRO A 227 -9.79 17.53 0.54
C PRO A 227 -9.45 16.45 -0.49
N LYS A 228 -10.37 15.51 -0.77
CA LYS A 228 -10.12 14.53 -1.85
C LYS A 228 -9.98 15.22 -3.22
N ILE A 229 -10.78 16.27 -3.46
CA ILE A 229 -10.70 17.11 -4.65
C ILE A 229 -10.70 18.58 -4.23
N LEU A 230 -9.69 19.33 -4.66
CA LEU A 230 -9.65 20.78 -4.53
C LEU A 230 -10.25 21.40 -5.80
N ILE A 231 -11.30 22.18 -5.66
CA ILE A 231 -11.95 22.87 -6.77
C ILE A 231 -11.49 24.33 -6.74
N VAL A 232 -10.89 24.81 -7.84
CA VAL A 232 -10.38 26.18 -7.93
C VAL A 232 -10.88 26.87 -9.19
N ASP A 233 -11.06 28.18 -9.14
CA ASP A 233 -11.29 28.97 -10.35
C ASP A 233 -9.98 29.33 -11.08
N SER A 234 -10.11 30.01 -12.21
CA SER A 234 -8.96 30.52 -12.98
C SER A 234 -8.08 31.49 -12.19
N TYR A 235 -8.65 32.29 -11.28
CA TYR A 235 -7.89 33.25 -10.48
C TYR A 235 -6.94 32.53 -9.51
N ILE A 236 -7.47 31.60 -8.70
CA ILE A 236 -6.72 30.80 -7.73
C ILE A 236 -5.73 29.89 -8.46
N LYS A 237 -6.13 29.29 -9.58
CA LYS A 237 -5.23 28.52 -10.45
C LYS A 237 -4.00 29.35 -10.83
N ASN A 238 -4.20 30.55 -11.38
CA ASN A 238 -3.10 31.40 -11.82
C ASN A 238 -2.26 31.89 -10.64
N LYS A 239 -2.91 32.31 -9.53
CA LYS A 239 -2.24 32.81 -8.32
C LYS A 239 -1.28 31.78 -7.69
N PHE A 240 -1.64 30.50 -7.70
CA PHE A 240 -0.83 29.43 -7.08
C PHE A 240 -0.17 28.49 -8.10
N ASN A 241 -0.17 28.86 -9.39
CA ASN A 241 0.40 28.07 -10.48
C ASN A 241 -0.06 26.59 -10.49
N LEU A 242 -1.36 26.38 -10.37
CA LEU A 242 -1.96 25.04 -10.32
C LEU A 242 -2.30 24.51 -11.72
N LYS A 243 -2.24 23.19 -11.89
CA LYS A 243 -2.72 22.50 -13.10
C LYS A 243 -3.95 21.63 -12.81
N GLU A 244 -4.70 21.29 -13.85
CA GLU A 244 -5.75 20.27 -13.77
C GLU A 244 -5.12 18.92 -13.37
N GLY A 245 -5.75 18.20 -12.45
CA GLY A 245 -5.26 16.91 -11.96
C GLY A 245 -4.30 17.01 -10.78
N TRP A 246 -3.27 16.16 -10.76
CA TRP A 246 -2.41 16.01 -9.57
C TRP A 246 -1.34 17.11 -9.46
N ASN A 247 -1.35 17.80 -8.32
CA ASN A 247 -0.39 18.84 -7.96
C ASN A 247 0.37 18.45 -6.68
N LYS A 248 1.66 18.79 -6.60
CA LYS A 248 2.51 18.47 -5.44
C LYS A 248 2.40 19.56 -4.37
N PHE A 249 1.93 19.20 -3.17
CA PHE A 249 1.76 20.09 -2.03
C PHE A 249 2.76 19.72 -0.91
N GLY A 250 4.05 19.80 -1.20
CA GLY A 250 5.12 19.32 -0.32
C GLY A 250 5.22 17.79 -0.34
N ASN A 251 4.86 17.15 0.78
CA ASN A 251 4.99 15.69 0.98
C ASN A 251 3.75 14.88 0.56
N TYR A 252 2.72 15.54 0.00
CA TYR A 252 1.54 14.86 -0.54
C TYR A 252 1.09 15.50 -1.85
N ASN A 253 0.26 14.79 -2.61
CA ASN A 253 -0.33 15.29 -3.84
C ASN A 253 -1.80 15.63 -3.63
N GLN A 254 -2.23 16.77 -4.15
CA GLN A 254 -3.61 17.21 -4.16
C GLN A 254 -4.18 17.06 -5.57
N LYS A 255 -5.36 16.46 -5.70
CA LYS A 255 -6.10 16.47 -6.96
C LYS A 255 -6.84 17.80 -7.07
N VAL A 256 -6.61 18.52 -8.16
CA VAL A 256 -7.22 19.83 -8.46
C VAL A 256 -8.16 19.68 -9.64
N LYS A 257 -9.33 20.27 -9.52
CA LYS A 257 -10.30 20.48 -10.60
C LYS A 257 -10.49 21.97 -10.81
N ILE A 258 -10.24 22.44 -12.03
CA ILE A 258 -10.37 23.84 -12.40
C ILE A 258 -11.78 24.04 -12.96
N ILE A 259 -12.49 25.01 -12.41
CA ILE A 259 -13.79 25.46 -12.93
C ILE A 259 -13.60 26.81 -13.62
N LYS A 260 -14.35 27.02 -14.70
CA LYS A 260 -14.54 28.37 -15.25
C LYS A 260 -15.53 29.08 -14.32
N GLU A 261 -15.17 30.25 -13.82
CA GLU A 261 -16.21 31.15 -13.32
C GLU A 261 -17.09 31.53 -14.51
N ASN A 262 -18.41 31.44 -14.34
CA ASN A 262 -19.28 32.24 -15.19
C ASN A 262 -18.97 33.70 -14.84
N LEU A 263 -18.67 34.49 -15.88
CA LEU A 263 -18.40 35.92 -15.81
C LEU A 263 -19.47 36.65 -14.98
#